data_AF-A0A9W6MW99-F1
#
_entry.id   AF-A0A9W6MW99-F1
#
_cell.length_a   1.000
_cell.length_b   1.000
_cell.length_c   1.000
_cell.angle_alpha   90.00
_cell.angle_beta   90.00
_cell.angle_gamma   90.00
#
_symmetry.space_group_name_H-M   'P 1'
#
loop_
_entity.id
_entity.type
_entity.pdbx_description
1 polymer ?
#
loop_
_entity_poly.entity_id
_entity_poly.type
_entity_poly.pdbx_seq_one_letter_code
_entity_poly.pdbx_strand_id
1 'polypeptide(L)'
;MSHMRSADRALSEWTIVSMQPDAFEAATKDGRRLCGPRRCAAPHHPLVPVANFEKVQTMDSPKAASSARPLSPHLQIYRPMLSMMMSIVHRITGAGLYFGTALVAIWLVAAASGPSAFASAQAVYGSLIGQVVLFLYTWTLIHHALGGVRHLMWDTGRGFEPRERELLYRATLGGSVVLTVLVWIVGYLLRGAA
;
A
#
# COMPACT_ATOMS: atom_id res chain seq x y z
N MET A 1 -20.50 -55.67 21.75
CA MET A 1 -20.05 -54.72 22.79
C MET A 1 -19.36 -53.56 22.10
N SER A 2 -19.87 -52.36 22.37
CA SER A 2 -19.28 -51.02 22.18
C SER A 2 -18.58 -50.73 20.85
N HIS A 3 -19.27 -50.09 19.90
CA HIS A 3 -19.51 -48.64 19.84
C HIS A 3 -18.27 -47.80 19.55
N MET A 4 -18.44 -46.97 18.50
CA MET A 4 -18.01 -45.57 18.43
C MET A 4 -16.49 -45.38 18.21
N ARG A 5 -16.03 -44.42 17.43
CA ARG A 5 -16.64 -43.34 16.66
C ARG A 5 -15.50 -42.80 15.78
N SER A 6 -15.78 -42.54 14.51
CA SER A 6 -15.81 -41.21 13.94
C SER A 6 -14.44 -40.59 13.68
N ALA A 7 -14.23 -40.29 12.40
CA ALA A 7 -13.89 -38.94 11.96
C ALA A 7 -12.88 -38.18 12.82
N ASP A 8 -11.60 -38.21 12.42
CA ASP A 8 -10.63 -37.15 12.70
C ASP A 8 -9.48 -37.17 11.66
N ARG A 9 -9.81 -37.49 10.39
CA ARG A 9 -8.85 -37.36 9.27
C ARG A 9 -9.02 -36.07 8.47
N ALA A 10 -9.86 -35.17 8.96
CA ALA A 10 -9.95 -33.79 8.53
C ALA A 10 -9.67 -32.97 9.78
N LEU A 11 -8.48 -32.36 9.89
CA LEU A 11 -8.07 -31.27 10.81
C LEU A 11 -6.53 -31.14 10.96
N SER A 12 -5.70 -31.74 10.09
CA SER A 12 -4.22 -31.62 10.18
C SER A 12 -3.59 -30.55 9.26
N GLU A 13 -4.36 -29.64 8.66
CA GLU A 13 -3.84 -28.57 7.78
C GLU A 13 -3.92 -27.14 8.34
N TRP A 14 -4.18 -26.96 9.64
CA TRP A 14 -4.25 -25.63 10.28
C TRP A 14 -3.33 -25.44 11.50
N THR A 15 -2.35 -26.31 11.69
CA THR A 15 -1.46 -26.30 12.87
C THR A 15 -0.18 -25.47 12.67
N ILE A 16 -0.29 -24.25 12.13
CA ILE A 16 0.82 -23.25 12.21
C ILE A 16 0.52 -22.17 13.28
N VAL A 17 -0.63 -22.23 13.94
CA VAL A 17 -1.00 -21.35 15.08
C VAL A 17 -1.22 -22.18 16.35
N SER A 18 -0.23 -22.99 16.70
CA SER A 18 -0.05 -23.50 18.07
C SER A 18 1.36 -24.07 18.19
N MET A 19 2.38 -23.22 18.00
CA MET A 19 3.74 -23.58 18.41
C MET A 19 3.74 -23.66 19.94
N GLN A 20 3.53 -24.88 20.41
CA GLN A 20 3.55 -25.27 21.80
C GLN A 20 4.95 -24.96 22.39
N PRO A 21 5.07 -24.23 23.53
CA PRO A 21 6.35 -23.76 24.06
C PRO A 21 7.30 -24.90 24.51
N ASP A 22 6.81 -26.12 24.62
CA ASP A 22 7.57 -27.32 24.98
C ASP A 22 8.52 -27.83 23.87
N ALA A 23 8.26 -27.51 22.59
CA ALA A 23 9.16 -27.90 21.50
C ALA A 23 10.49 -27.13 21.52
N PHE A 24 10.52 -25.91 22.06
CA PHE A 24 11.75 -25.11 22.21
C PHE A 24 12.65 -25.66 23.33
N GLU A 25 12.06 -26.28 24.36
CA GLU A 25 12.78 -26.77 25.52
C GLU A 25 13.42 -28.16 25.30
N ALA A 26 12.89 -28.95 24.36
CA ALA A 26 13.51 -30.22 23.96
C ALA A 26 14.78 -30.03 23.12
N ALA A 27 14.84 -28.98 22.29
CA ALA A 27 15.98 -28.71 21.41
C ALA A 27 17.20 -28.12 22.14
N THR A 28 17.01 -27.57 23.34
CA THR A 28 18.09 -26.97 24.14
C THR A 28 18.76 -27.94 25.11
N LYS A 29 18.21 -29.16 25.29
CA LYS A 29 18.69 -30.14 26.27
C LYS A 29 19.74 -31.14 25.77
N ASP A 30 19.87 -31.38 24.47
CA ASP A 30 20.95 -32.21 23.92
C ASP A 30 22.04 -31.31 23.34
N GLY A 31 22.90 -30.79 24.22
CA GLY A 31 24.08 -30.01 23.88
C GLY A 31 25.18 -30.84 23.19
N ARG A 32 24.85 -31.62 22.16
CA ARG A 32 25.81 -32.43 21.40
C ARG A 32 25.81 -32.08 19.91
N ARG A 33 26.77 -31.20 19.60
CA ARG A 33 27.62 -31.20 18.40
C ARG A 33 26.92 -31.11 17.03
N LEU A 34 26.71 -29.88 16.56
CA LEU A 34 26.62 -29.58 15.12
C LEU A 34 27.62 -28.49 14.69
N CYS A 35 28.80 -28.41 15.33
CA CYS A 35 29.91 -27.58 14.86
C CYS A 35 31.08 -28.46 14.42
N GLY A 36 31.38 -28.45 13.11
CA GLY A 36 32.56 -29.07 12.52
C GLY A 36 33.88 -28.42 12.98
N PRO A 37 35.05 -28.92 12.52
CA PRO A 37 36.36 -28.67 13.14
C PRO A 37 36.92 -27.24 12.97
N ARG A 38 36.16 -26.31 12.39
CA ARG A 38 36.55 -24.90 12.28
C ARG A 38 35.70 -24.05 13.24
N ARG A 39 36.31 -23.82 14.40
CA ARG A 39 35.96 -22.91 15.50
C ARG A 39 35.03 -21.74 15.08
N CYS A 40 33.77 -21.82 15.44
CA CYS A 40 32.95 -20.64 15.74
C CYS A 40 32.91 -20.50 17.27
N ALA A 41 33.95 -19.88 17.85
CA ALA A 41 33.84 -19.37 19.21
C ALA A 41 33.02 -18.08 19.15
N ALA A 42 31.68 -18.21 19.20
CA ALA A 42 30.84 -17.05 19.47
C ALA A 42 31.11 -16.62 20.91
N PRO A 43 31.42 -15.34 21.20
CA PRO A 43 31.43 -14.88 22.57
C PRO A 43 30.01 -15.06 23.12
N HIS A 44 29.90 -15.82 24.21
CA HIS A 44 28.65 -15.92 24.96
C HIS A 44 28.31 -14.51 25.46
N HIS A 45 27.41 -13.83 24.75
CA HIS A 45 26.88 -12.57 25.21
C HIS A 45 26.05 -12.87 26.46
N PRO A 46 26.37 -12.31 27.64
CA PRO A 46 25.57 -12.55 28.83
C PRO A 46 24.15 -12.08 28.54
N LEU A 47 23.17 -12.90 28.93
CA LEU A 47 21.75 -12.54 28.90
C LEU A 47 21.58 -11.30 29.78
N VAL A 48 21.50 -10.13 29.15
CA VAL A 48 21.28 -8.87 29.86
C VAL A 48 19.87 -8.95 30.48
N PRO A 49 19.71 -8.75 31.79
CA PRO A 49 18.39 -8.79 32.42
C PRO A 49 17.46 -7.75 31.78
N VAL A 50 16.24 -8.16 31.42
CA VAL A 50 15.18 -7.30 30.84
C VAL A 50 14.77 -6.11 31.73
N ALA A 51 15.27 -6.04 32.96
CA ALA A 51 15.05 -4.94 33.90
C ALA A 51 15.66 -3.59 33.47
N ASN A 52 16.49 -3.55 32.42
CA ASN A 52 17.16 -2.33 31.94
C ASN A 52 16.78 -1.94 30.50
N PHE A 53 15.62 -2.38 29.99
CA PHE A 53 15.18 -2.03 28.64
C PHE A 53 15.08 -0.51 28.41
N GLU A 54 14.65 0.23 29.43
CA GLU A 54 14.62 1.69 29.41
C GLU A 54 16.03 2.30 29.29
N LYS A 55 17.03 1.72 29.97
CA LYS A 55 18.43 2.16 29.91
C LYS A 55 19.09 1.91 28.55
N VAL A 56 18.60 0.92 27.80
CA VAL A 56 19.02 0.65 26.41
C VAL A 56 18.37 1.65 25.44
N GLN A 57 17.13 2.08 25.70
CA GLN A 57 16.46 3.11 24.90
C GLN A 57 17.00 4.53 25.16
N THR A 58 17.44 4.83 26.39
CA THR A 58 18.03 6.14 26.75
C THR A 58 19.54 6.21 26.53
N MET A 59 20.18 5.15 26.01
CA MET A 59 21.47 5.34 25.35
C MET A 59 21.17 6.13 24.08
N ASP A 60 21.19 7.46 24.21
CA ASP A 60 21.30 8.38 23.08
C ASP A 60 22.36 7.78 22.17
N SER A 61 21.92 7.23 21.03
CA SER A 61 22.83 6.79 20.00
C SER A 61 23.78 7.94 19.79
N PRO A 62 25.09 7.78 20.08
CA PRO A 62 26.02 8.90 20.01
C PRO A 62 25.85 9.47 18.62
N LYS A 63 25.34 10.70 18.54
CA LYS A 63 25.11 11.39 17.28
C LYS A 63 26.50 11.56 16.70
N ALA A 64 26.91 10.55 15.92
CA ALA A 64 28.28 10.39 15.51
C ALA A 64 28.66 11.69 14.82
N ALA A 65 29.69 12.37 15.36
CA ALA A 65 30.27 13.53 14.72
C ALA A 65 30.46 13.19 13.25
N SER A 66 29.84 13.99 12.38
CA SER A 66 29.49 13.63 11.01
C SER A 66 30.71 13.46 10.11
N SER A 67 31.37 12.31 10.18
CA SER A 67 31.86 11.69 8.96
C SER A 67 30.61 11.35 8.16
N ALA A 68 30.32 12.13 7.12
CA ALA A 68 29.16 11.92 6.26
C ALA A 68 29.31 10.54 5.58
N ARG A 69 28.75 9.50 6.21
CA ARG A 69 28.69 8.18 5.61
C ARG A 69 27.95 8.33 4.28
N PRO A 70 28.54 7.90 3.15
CA PRO A 70 27.87 8.02 1.88
C PRO A 70 26.58 7.19 1.90
N LEU A 71 25.48 7.80 1.47
CA LEU A 71 24.24 7.09 1.24
C LEU A 71 24.45 6.12 0.08
N SER A 72 24.05 4.85 0.26
CA SER A 72 24.02 3.91 -0.84
C SER A 72 23.08 4.44 -1.93
N PRO A 73 23.47 4.35 -3.22
CA PRO A 73 22.57 4.71 -4.31
C PRO A 73 21.33 3.81 -4.26
N HIS A 74 20.12 4.38 -4.33
CA HIS A 74 18.87 3.63 -4.11
C HIS A 74 17.87 3.82 -5.27
N LEU A 75 17.40 5.04 -5.52
CA LEU A 75 16.41 5.28 -6.59
C LEU A 75 16.99 5.17 -8.00
N GLN A 76 18.24 5.58 -8.20
CA GLN A 76 18.86 5.65 -9.53
C GLN A 76 19.29 4.28 -10.07
N ILE A 77 19.56 3.31 -9.18
CA ILE A 77 20.07 1.99 -9.56
C ILE A 77 18.99 0.92 -9.65
N TYR A 78 17.82 1.15 -9.04
CA TYR A 78 16.77 0.16 -8.96
C TYR A 78 15.96 0.12 -10.26
N ARG A 79 15.57 -1.08 -10.70
CA ARG A 79 14.76 -1.23 -11.91
C ARG A 79 13.30 -0.85 -11.61
N PRO A 80 12.66 0.01 -12.41
CA PRO A 80 11.27 0.39 -12.17
C PRO A 80 10.35 -0.82 -12.33
N MET A 81 9.76 -1.25 -11.22
CA MET A 81 8.77 -2.32 -11.18
C MET A 81 7.36 -1.73 -11.18
N LEU A 82 6.42 -2.43 -11.79
CA LEU A 82 5.04 -1.95 -11.91
C LEU A 82 4.39 -1.72 -10.54
N SER A 83 4.69 -2.57 -9.54
CA SER A 83 4.25 -2.38 -8.15
C SER A 83 4.75 -1.06 -7.52
N MET A 84 6.02 -0.71 -7.74
CA MET A 84 6.62 0.53 -7.26
C MET A 84 5.97 1.74 -7.95
N MET A 85 5.86 1.70 -9.28
CA MET A 85 5.26 2.78 -10.05
C MET A 85 3.80 3.02 -9.65
N MET A 86 3.01 1.96 -9.48
CA MET A 86 1.62 2.07 -9.03
C MET A 86 1.50 2.66 -7.62
N SER A 87 2.45 2.40 -6.73
CA SER A 87 2.48 3.03 -5.40
C SER A 87 2.77 4.52 -5.49
N ILE A 88 3.74 4.93 -6.31
CA ILE A 88 4.08 6.34 -6.54
C ILE A 88 2.91 7.07 -7.19
N VAL A 89 2.31 6.50 -8.23
CA VAL A 89 1.15 7.09 -8.92
C VAL A 89 -0.04 7.22 -7.96
N HIS A 90 -0.31 6.22 -7.11
CA HIS A 90 -1.39 6.33 -6.12
C HIS A 90 -1.17 7.49 -5.14
N ARG A 91 0.07 7.76 -4.73
CA ARG A 91 0.42 8.91 -3.89
C ARG A 91 0.28 10.25 -4.63
N ILE A 92 0.80 10.33 -5.86
CA ILE A 92 0.72 11.55 -6.68
C ILE A 92 -0.74 11.88 -6.99
N THR A 93 -1.55 10.89 -7.36
CA THR A 93 -2.99 11.08 -7.61
C THR A 93 -3.73 11.51 -6.34
N GLY A 94 -3.38 10.97 -5.18
CA GLY A 94 -3.91 11.43 -3.88
C GLY A 94 -3.57 12.89 -3.59
N ALA A 95 -2.32 13.31 -3.86
CA ALA A 95 -1.93 14.72 -3.74
C ALA A 95 -2.69 15.62 -4.74
N GLY A 96 -2.83 15.18 -5.99
CA GLY A 96 -3.57 15.90 -7.04
C GLY A 96 -5.05 16.08 -6.72
N LEU A 97 -5.66 15.13 -6.00
CA LEU A 97 -7.06 15.22 -5.60
C LEU A 97 -7.34 16.37 -4.62
N TYR A 98 -6.38 16.80 -3.79
CA TYR A 98 -6.58 18.00 -2.96
C TYR A 98 -6.79 19.24 -3.84
N PHE A 99 -5.97 19.41 -4.86
CA PHE A 99 -6.12 20.52 -5.82
C PHE A 99 -7.43 20.43 -6.58
N GLY A 100 -7.76 19.25 -7.11
CA GLY A 100 -8.99 19.05 -7.86
C GLY A 100 -10.26 19.24 -7.01
N THR A 101 -10.24 18.84 -5.74
CA THR A 101 -11.35 19.08 -4.81
C THR A 101 -11.52 20.57 -4.52
N ALA A 102 -10.43 21.34 -4.44
CA ALA A 102 -10.51 22.80 -4.32
C ALA A 102 -11.16 23.44 -5.56
N LEU A 103 -10.86 22.94 -6.77
CA LEU A 103 -11.53 23.39 -7.99
C LEU A 103 -13.05 23.13 -7.92
N VAL A 104 -13.45 21.90 -7.57
CA VAL A 104 -14.88 21.56 -7.39
C VAL A 104 -15.54 22.48 -6.35
N ALA A 105 -14.87 22.75 -5.23
CA ALA A 105 -15.38 23.67 -4.21
C ALA A 105 -15.57 25.09 -4.75
N ILE A 106 -14.62 25.63 -5.52
CA ILE A 106 -14.74 26.95 -6.17
C ILE A 106 -15.94 26.95 -7.12
N TRP A 107 -16.12 25.89 -7.91
CA TRP A 107 -17.26 25.77 -8.82
C TRP A 107 -18.61 25.76 -8.06
N LEU A 108 -18.70 25.02 -6.96
CA LEU A 108 -19.89 24.98 -6.10
C LEU A 108 -20.19 26.34 -5.45
N VAL A 109 -19.15 27.05 -4.98
CA VAL A 109 -19.30 28.40 -4.43
C VAL A 109 -19.80 29.37 -5.52
N ALA A 110 -19.27 29.29 -6.74
CA ALA A 110 -19.74 30.10 -7.86
C ALA A 110 -21.20 29.81 -8.20
N ALA A 111 -21.61 28.53 -8.17
CA ALA A 111 -23.01 28.11 -8.36
C ALA A 111 -23.94 28.69 -7.28
N ALA A 112 -23.49 28.76 -6.03
CA ALA A 112 -24.26 29.32 -4.91
C ALA A 112 -24.27 30.86 -4.89
N SER A 113 -23.29 31.52 -5.52
CA SER A 113 -23.12 32.98 -5.49
C SER A 113 -24.02 33.73 -6.48
N GLY A 114 -24.70 33.02 -7.38
CA GLY A 114 -25.66 33.57 -8.32
C GLY A 114 -25.24 33.49 -9.79
N PRO A 115 -26.12 33.92 -10.72
CA PRO A 115 -25.98 33.61 -12.14
C PRO A 115 -24.72 34.18 -12.81
N SER A 116 -24.29 35.38 -12.45
CA SER A 116 -23.10 36.02 -13.04
C SER A 116 -21.80 35.32 -12.66
N ALA A 117 -21.66 34.95 -11.38
CA ALA A 117 -20.51 34.20 -10.88
C ALA A 117 -20.45 32.81 -11.50
N PHE A 118 -21.60 32.13 -11.58
CA PHE A 118 -21.68 30.81 -12.20
C PHE A 118 -21.37 30.86 -13.70
N ALA A 119 -21.86 31.85 -14.44
CA ALA A 119 -21.54 32.01 -15.87
C ALA A 119 -20.03 32.18 -16.11
N SER A 120 -19.35 32.93 -15.25
CA SER A 120 -17.89 33.11 -15.30
C SER A 120 -17.15 31.78 -15.05
N ALA A 121 -17.58 31.00 -14.05
CA ALA A 121 -17.04 29.68 -13.81
C ALA A 121 -17.29 28.73 -15.01
N GLN A 122 -18.50 28.73 -15.56
CA GLN A 122 -18.83 27.91 -16.73
C GLN A 122 -18.00 28.27 -17.97
N ALA A 123 -17.64 29.54 -18.17
CA ALA A 123 -16.74 29.95 -19.25
C ALA A 123 -15.33 29.34 -19.09
N VAL A 124 -14.80 29.32 -17.87
CA VAL A 124 -13.49 28.72 -17.57
C VAL A 124 -13.55 27.20 -17.72
N TYR A 125 -14.54 26.53 -17.13
CA TYR A 125 -14.67 25.07 -17.12
C TYR A 125 -15.05 24.52 -18.51
N GLY A 126 -15.78 25.31 -19.30
CA GLY A 126 -16.14 24.99 -20.68
C GLY A 126 -15.02 25.20 -21.69
N SER A 127 -13.98 25.98 -21.35
CA SER A 127 -12.80 26.17 -22.21
C SER A 127 -12.05 24.86 -22.45
N LEU A 128 -11.27 24.79 -23.54
CA LEU A 128 -10.47 23.59 -23.84
C LEU A 128 -9.54 23.20 -22.68
N ILE A 129 -8.88 24.18 -22.07
CA ILE A 129 -7.99 23.96 -20.92
C ILE A 129 -8.80 23.45 -19.72
N GLY A 130 -9.96 24.07 -19.44
CA GLY A 130 -10.86 23.63 -18.37
C GLY A 130 -11.29 22.17 -18.55
N GLN A 131 -11.67 21.78 -19.76
CA GLN A 131 -12.05 20.41 -20.08
C GLN A 131 -10.88 19.43 -19.92
N VAL A 132 -9.67 19.78 -20.34
CA VAL A 132 -8.48 18.93 -20.11
C VAL A 132 -8.21 18.75 -18.62
N VAL A 133 -8.29 19.82 -17.83
CA VAL A 133 -8.10 19.75 -16.37
C VAL A 133 -9.18 18.88 -15.72
N LEU A 134 -10.45 19.04 -16.11
CA LEU A 134 -11.54 18.19 -15.62
C LEU A 134 -11.35 16.73 -16.02
N PHE A 135 -10.88 16.47 -17.25
CA PHE A 135 -10.62 15.11 -17.72
C PHE A 135 -9.55 14.45 -16.85
N LEU A 136 -8.43 15.14 -16.66
CA LEU A 136 -7.35 14.66 -15.80
C LEU A 136 -7.82 14.49 -14.36
N TYR A 137 -8.60 15.43 -13.80
CA TYR A 137 -9.17 15.30 -12.47
C TYR A 137 -10.04 14.05 -12.33
N THR A 138 -10.95 13.80 -13.29
CA THR A 138 -11.81 12.60 -13.26
C THR A 138 -11.00 11.31 -13.36
N TRP A 139 -9.97 11.25 -14.20
CA TRP A 139 -9.05 10.11 -14.25
C TRP A 139 -8.27 9.93 -12.95
N THR A 140 -7.77 11.03 -12.37
CA THR A 140 -7.03 11.03 -11.10
C THR A 140 -7.90 10.47 -9.98
N LEU A 141 -9.17 10.90 -9.91
CA LEU A 141 -10.16 10.41 -8.94
C LEU A 141 -10.43 8.93 -9.10
N ILE A 142 -10.75 8.48 -10.31
CA ILE A 142 -11.08 7.07 -10.59
C ILE A 142 -9.85 6.18 -10.33
N HIS A 143 -8.67 6.57 -10.82
CA HIS A 143 -7.45 5.82 -10.61
C HIS A 143 -7.08 5.72 -9.13
N HIS A 144 -7.17 6.83 -8.38
CA HIS A 144 -6.91 6.84 -6.96
C HIS A 144 -7.91 5.95 -6.20
N ALA A 145 -9.21 6.05 -6.51
CA ALA A 145 -10.25 5.23 -5.89
C ALA A 145 -10.02 3.73 -6.14
N LEU A 146 -9.76 3.31 -7.39
CA LEU A 146 -9.46 1.91 -7.72
C LEU A 146 -8.18 1.41 -7.04
N GLY A 147 -7.15 2.26 -6.95
CA GLY A 147 -5.95 1.97 -6.17
C GLY A 147 -6.26 1.80 -4.69
N GLY A 148 -7.13 2.63 -4.12
CA GLY A 148 -7.60 2.54 -2.75
C GLY A 148 -8.35 1.24 -2.48
N VAL A 149 -9.25 0.82 -3.38
CA VAL A 149 -9.94 -0.48 -3.29
C VAL A 149 -8.93 -1.63 -3.27
N ARG A 150 -7.91 -1.60 -4.14
CA ARG A 150 -6.84 -2.60 -4.13
C ARG A 150 -6.09 -2.61 -2.79
N HIS A 151 -5.79 -1.45 -2.22
CA HIS A 151 -5.15 -1.35 -0.90
C HIS A 151 -6.04 -1.92 0.21
N LEU A 152 -7.34 -1.61 0.22
CA LEU A 152 -8.30 -2.20 1.15
C LEU A 152 -8.38 -3.72 1.01
N MET A 153 -8.32 -4.26 -0.21
CA MET A 153 -8.27 -5.72 -0.42
C MET A 153 -7.01 -6.32 0.23
N TRP A 154 -5.86 -5.67 0.08
CA TRP A 154 -4.60 -6.11 0.69
C TRP A 154 -4.63 -6.03 2.22
N ASP A 155 -5.31 -5.03 2.79
CA ASP A 155 -5.48 -4.91 4.25
C ASP A 155 -6.28 -6.09 4.82
N THR A 156 -7.11 -6.76 4.00
CA THR A 156 -7.81 -7.99 4.38
C THR A 156 -7.00 -9.28 4.17
N GLY A 157 -5.73 -9.20 3.77
CA GLY A 157 -4.88 -10.37 3.54
C GLY A 157 -5.04 -11.04 2.16
N ARG A 158 -5.78 -10.44 1.21
CA ARG A 158 -6.08 -11.02 -0.12
C ARG A 158 -5.19 -10.45 -1.22
N GLY A 159 -5.01 -11.16 -2.32
CA GLY A 159 -4.40 -10.60 -3.54
C GLY A 159 -2.87 -10.47 -3.50
N PHE A 160 -2.19 -11.32 -2.71
CA PHE A 160 -0.73 -11.33 -2.56
C PHE A 160 -0.01 -12.38 -3.42
N GLU A 161 -0.72 -13.24 -4.15
CA GLU A 161 -0.08 -14.14 -5.09
C GLU A 161 0.55 -13.33 -6.24
N PRO A 162 1.75 -13.67 -6.76
CA PRO A 162 2.42 -12.87 -7.78
C PRO A 162 1.56 -12.59 -9.02
N ARG A 163 0.81 -13.60 -9.49
CA ARG A 163 -0.10 -13.47 -10.64
C ARG A 163 -1.28 -12.54 -10.32
N GLU A 164 -1.85 -12.66 -9.12
CA GLU A 164 -2.97 -11.82 -8.68
C GLU A 164 -2.53 -10.36 -8.52
N ARG A 165 -1.37 -10.12 -7.90
CA ARG A 165 -0.80 -8.77 -7.76
C ARG A 165 -0.64 -8.08 -9.11
N GLU A 166 -0.01 -8.75 -10.07
CA GLU A 166 0.18 -8.21 -11.42
C GLU A 166 -1.16 -7.93 -12.12
N LEU A 167 -2.12 -8.83 -11.97
CA LEU A 167 -3.46 -8.65 -12.53
C LEU A 167 -4.18 -7.46 -11.89
N LEU A 168 -4.11 -7.32 -10.57
CA LEU A 168 -4.70 -6.17 -9.86
C LEU A 168 -4.09 -4.86 -10.32
N TYR A 169 -2.78 -4.79 -10.53
CA TYR A 169 -2.15 -3.57 -11.03
C TYR A 169 -2.60 -3.20 -12.43
N ARG A 170 -2.65 -4.18 -13.34
CA ARG A 170 -3.13 -3.98 -14.72
C ARG A 170 -4.62 -3.62 -14.73
N ALA A 171 -5.42 -4.25 -13.87
CA ALA A 171 -6.83 -3.96 -13.73
C ALA A 171 -7.07 -2.54 -13.19
N THR A 172 -6.28 -2.08 -12.20
CA THR A 172 -6.35 -0.68 -11.74
C THR A 172 -6.04 0.30 -12.88
N LEU A 173 -4.96 0.05 -13.63
CA LEU A 173 -4.55 0.96 -14.71
C LEU A 173 -5.52 0.96 -15.90
N GLY A 174 -5.84 -0.22 -16.43
CA GLY A 174 -6.76 -0.36 -17.56
C GLY A 174 -8.17 0.04 -17.18
N GLY A 175 -8.66 -0.42 -16.02
CA GLY A 175 -9.97 -0.09 -15.50
C GLY A 175 -10.16 1.40 -15.30
N SER A 176 -9.15 2.13 -14.79
CA SER A 176 -9.27 3.57 -14.59
C SER A 176 -9.39 4.33 -15.92
N VAL A 177 -8.60 3.97 -16.93
CA VAL A 177 -8.69 4.59 -18.26
C VAL A 177 -10.04 4.32 -18.90
N VAL A 178 -10.49 3.06 -18.89
CA VAL A 178 -11.79 2.67 -19.47
C VAL A 178 -12.93 3.40 -18.78
N LEU A 179 -12.98 3.42 -17.44
CA LEU A 179 -14.04 4.13 -16.71
C LEU A 179 -14.03 5.63 -17.03
N THR A 180 -12.86 6.29 -17.07
CA THR A 180 -12.80 7.72 -17.41
C THR A 180 -13.37 7.99 -18.79
N VAL A 181 -12.98 7.19 -19.79
CA VAL A 181 -13.48 7.37 -21.17
C VAL A 181 -14.99 7.15 -21.22
N LEU A 182 -15.51 6.13 -20.54
CA LEU A 182 -16.95 5.89 -20.46
C LEU A 182 -17.70 7.06 -19.82
N VAL A 183 -17.19 7.61 -18.71
CA VAL A 183 -17.78 8.79 -18.03
C VAL A 183 -17.87 9.98 -18.99
N TRP A 184 -16.83 10.23 -19.77
CA TRP A 184 -16.81 11.34 -20.73
C TRP A 184 -17.69 11.12 -21.95
N ILE A 185 -17.72 9.89 -22.50
CA ILE A 185 -18.65 9.53 -23.57
C ILE A 185 -20.09 9.75 -23.12
N VAL A 186 -20.46 9.19 -21.96
CA VAL A 186 -21.80 9.36 -21.39
C VAL A 186 -22.09 10.84 -21.12
N GLY A 187 -21.15 11.58 -20.55
CA GLY A 187 -21.30 13.01 -20.29
C GLY A 187 -21.59 13.83 -21.57
N TYR A 188 -20.86 13.57 -22.66
CA TYR A 188 -21.12 14.25 -23.93
C TYR A 188 -22.42 13.80 -24.60
N LEU A 189 -22.77 12.52 -24.51
CA LEU A 189 -24.05 12.02 -25.02
C LEU A 189 -25.23 12.67 -24.29
N LEU A 190 -25.17 12.77 -22.97
CA LEU A 190 -26.20 13.44 -22.16
C LEU A 190 -26.27 14.94 -22.43
N ARG A 191 -25.13 15.59 -22.67
CA ARG A 191 -25.09 17.01 -23.03
C ARG A 191 -25.62 17.29 -24.44
N GLY A 192 -25.41 16.39 -25.39
CA GLY A 192 -25.93 16.51 -26.76
C GLY A 192 -27.38 16.07 -26.93
N ALA A 193 -27.94 15.37 -25.93
CA ALA A 193 -29.35 14.97 -25.88
C ALA A 193 -30.26 16.00 -25.18
N ALA A 194 -29.69 17.08 -24.63
CA ALA A 194 -30.37 18.20 -23.97
C ALA A 194 -30.28 19.46 -24.83
#